data_AF-G2QPV8-F1
#
_entry.id   AF-G2QPV8-F1
#
_cell.length_a   1.000
_cell.length_b   1.000
_cell.length_c   1.000
_cell.angle_alpha   90.00
_cell.angle_beta   90.00
_cell.angle_gamma   90.00
#
_symmetry.space_group_name_H-M   'P 1'
#
loop_
_entity.id
_entity.type
_entity.pdbx_description
1 polymer ?
#
loop_
_entity_poly.entity_id
_entity_poly.type
_entity_poly.pdbx_seq_one_letter_code
_entity_poly.pdbx_strand_id
1 'polypeptide(L)'
;MGNSSSRITAQDQAILDLKTQRDKLHQYQRRITHLTDRETQAARQLLARGDKPRALLALRRKKYQESLLAKTDAQLEQLEKLTASVEFALIQKDVLFGLQQGTNVLKEIQAEMGGIENVEKLMGETAEAIAYQQEVSEIIGGRISVQEEEEVEDELAALEAEVAKKEAAVQRLPSVPDTQLPVQKVAEEERHPRPAAKKAQAERQAMLA
;
A
#
# COMPACT_ATOMS: atom_id res chain seq x y z
N MET A 1 -19.35 -22.51 -21.52
CA MET A 1 -18.98 -22.10 -22.90
C MET A 1 -18.27 -20.76 -22.79
N GLY A 2 -17.09 -20.48 -23.30
CA GLY A 2 -16.17 -21.27 -24.10
C GLY A 2 -14.73 -20.94 -23.69
N ASN A 3 -13.87 -21.88 -24.03
CA ASN A 3 -12.43 -21.86 -23.83
C ASN A 3 -11.84 -20.71 -24.67
N SER A 4 -11.68 -19.51 -24.11
CA SER A 4 -10.91 -18.44 -24.77
C SER A 4 -9.44 -18.80 -24.69
N SER A 5 -9.00 -19.66 -25.61
CA SER A 5 -7.60 -19.87 -25.94
C SER A 5 -6.88 -18.52 -25.91
N SER A 6 -5.89 -18.41 -25.03
CA SER A 6 -4.97 -17.29 -24.87
C SER A 6 -4.58 -16.66 -26.21
N ARG A 7 -5.32 -15.65 -26.66
CA ARG A 7 -4.93 -14.86 -27.83
C ARG A 7 -3.82 -13.96 -27.36
N ILE A 8 -2.59 -14.37 -27.66
CA ILE A 8 -1.40 -13.53 -27.53
C ILE A 8 -1.73 -12.22 -28.26
N THR A 9 -1.81 -11.14 -27.50
CA THR A 9 -2.10 -9.82 -28.06
C THR A 9 -0.83 -9.27 -28.73
N ALA A 10 -0.98 -8.28 -29.61
CA ALA A 10 0.18 -7.56 -30.17
C ALA A 10 1.04 -6.92 -29.06
N GLN A 11 0.43 -6.60 -27.92
CA GLN A 11 1.10 -6.08 -26.72
C GLN A 11 1.97 -7.16 -26.08
N ASP A 12 1.46 -8.38 -25.93
CA ASP A 12 2.22 -9.51 -25.38
C ASP A 12 3.42 -9.88 -26.28
N GLN A 13 3.25 -9.82 -27.60
CA GLN A 13 4.35 -10.03 -28.55
C GLN A 13 5.43 -8.96 -28.39
N ALA A 14 5.06 -7.68 -28.30
CA ALA A 14 6.02 -6.59 -28.10
C ALA A 14 6.78 -6.72 -26.77
N ILE A 15 6.10 -7.13 -25.68
CA ILE A 15 6.74 -7.36 -24.38
C ILE A 15 7.70 -8.54 -24.44
N LEU A 16 7.31 -9.62 -25.13
CA LEU A 16 8.17 -10.78 -25.35
C LEU A 16 9.42 -10.40 -26.14
N ASP A 17 9.28 -9.58 -27.19
CA ASP A 17 10.41 -9.13 -28.00
C ASP A 17 11.38 -8.27 -27.19
N LEU A 18 10.88 -7.36 -26.35
CA LEU A 18 11.71 -6.56 -25.44
C LEU A 18 12.47 -7.45 -24.45
N LYS A 19 11.78 -8.43 -23.83
CA LYS A 19 12.42 -9.38 -22.89
C LYS A 19 13.46 -10.25 -23.60
N THR A 20 13.17 -10.70 -24.82
CA THR A 20 14.10 -11.48 -25.65
C THR A 20 15.33 -10.65 -26.02
N GLN A 21 15.17 -9.36 -26.35
CA GLN A 21 16.28 -8.46 -26.62
C GLN A 21 17.16 -8.25 -25.39
N ARG A 22 16.56 -8.03 -24.21
CA ARG A 22 17.29 -7.94 -22.94
C ARG A 22 18.13 -9.20 -22.69
N ASP A 23 17.54 -10.38 -22.85
CA ASP A 23 18.24 -11.64 -22.61
C ASP A 23 19.40 -11.86 -23.60
N LYS A 24 19.22 -11.45 -24.87
CA LYS A 24 20.30 -11.43 -25.88
C LYS A 24 21.43 -10.48 -25.49
N LEU A 25 21.13 -9.29 -24.96
CA LEU A 25 22.15 -8.36 -24.49
C LEU A 25 22.91 -8.91 -23.28
N HIS A 26 22.24 -9.59 -22.34
CA HIS A 26 22.94 -10.28 -21.25
C HIS A 26 23.88 -11.39 -21.75
N GLN A 27 23.45 -12.17 -22.76
CA GLN A 27 24.34 -13.16 -23.37
C GLN A 27 25.54 -12.52 -24.05
N TYR A 28 25.33 -11.39 -24.74
CA TYR A 28 26.39 -10.63 -25.38
C TYR A 28 27.38 -10.04 -24.36
N GLN A 29 26.87 -9.48 -23.26
CA GLN A 29 27.66 -8.98 -22.14
C GLN A 29 28.59 -10.08 -21.60
N ARG A 30 28.04 -11.26 -21.25
CA ARG A 30 28.83 -12.41 -20.77
C ARG A 30 29.91 -12.83 -21.78
N ARG A 31 29.58 -12.84 -23.07
CA ARG A 31 30.53 -13.17 -24.14
C ARG A 31 31.68 -12.16 -24.22
N ILE A 32 31.38 -10.86 -24.15
CA ILE A 32 32.41 -9.81 -24.17
C ILE A 32 33.27 -9.85 -22.91
N THR A 33 32.70 -10.08 -21.73
CA THR A 33 33.47 -10.21 -20.48
C THR A 33 34.51 -11.32 -20.61
N HIS A 34 34.11 -12.52 -21.05
CA HIS A 34 35.04 -13.63 -21.30
C HIS A 34 36.10 -13.31 -22.35
N LEU A 35 35.75 -12.58 -23.41
CA LEU A 35 36.72 -12.15 -24.42
C LEU A 35 37.75 -11.18 -23.83
N THR A 36 37.29 -10.23 -23.01
CA THR A 36 38.11 -9.21 -22.34
C THR A 36 39.10 -9.85 -21.37
N ASP A 37 38.66 -10.89 -20.63
CA ASP A 37 39.54 -11.68 -19.75
C ASP A 37 40.63 -12.41 -20.54
N ARG A 38 40.27 -13.01 -21.67
CA ARG A 38 41.23 -13.68 -22.58
C ARG A 38 42.24 -12.69 -23.15
N GLU A 39 41.81 -11.51 -23.60
CA GLU A 39 42.72 -10.48 -24.08
C GLU A 39 43.64 -9.94 -22.98
N THR A 40 43.15 -9.88 -21.74
CA THR A 40 43.96 -9.50 -20.58
C THR A 40 45.04 -10.56 -20.30
N GLN A 41 44.69 -11.84 -20.36
CA GLN A 41 45.65 -12.94 -20.22
C GLN A 41 46.67 -12.95 -21.37
N ALA A 42 46.22 -12.76 -22.61
CA ALA A 42 47.08 -12.68 -23.78
C ALA A 42 48.07 -11.50 -23.67
N ALA A 43 47.60 -10.33 -23.23
CA ALA A 43 48.46 -9.18 -22.99
C ALA A 43 49.52 -9.48 -21.92
N ARG A 44 49.16 -10.13 -20.81
CA ARG A 44 50.12 -10.56 -19.77
C ARG A 44 51.17 -11.52 -20.31
N GLN A 45 50.77 -12.50 -21.12
CA GLN A 45 51.70 -13.46 -21.75
C GLN A 45 52.66 -12.79 -22.74
N LEU A 46 52.16 -11.86 -23.55
CA LEU A 46 52.99 -11.11 -24.51
C LEU A 46 54.00 -10.19 -23.81
N LEU A 47 53.60 -9.57 -22.70
CA LEU A 47 54.51 -8.79 -21.86
C LEU A 47 55.61 -9.66 -21.22
N ALA A 48 55.27 -10.86 -20.74
CA ALA A 48 56.25 -11.80 -20.20
C ALA A 48 57.27 -12.26 -21.26
N ARG A 49 56.88 -12.30 -22.54
CA ARG A 49 57.77 -12.63 -23.68
C ARG A 49 58.58 -11.43 -24.19
N GLY A 50 58.34 -10.22 -23.67
CA GLY A 50 59.02 -8.99 -24.11
C GLY A 50 58.41 -8.32 -25.36
N ASP A 51 57.34 -8.88 -25.94
CA ASP A 51 56.69 -8.37 -27.15
C ASP A 51 55.75 -7.19 -26.87
N LYS A 52 56.33 -6.04 -26.54
CA LYS A 52 55.62 -4.78 -26.27
C LYS A 52 54.63 -4.33 -27.37
N PRO A 53 54.94 -4.35 -28.68
CA PRO A 53 54.00 -3.86 -29.70
C PRO A 53 52.74 -4.72 -29.82
N ARG A 54 52.85 -6.04 -29.66
CA ARG A 54 51.71 -6.95 -29.67
C ARG A 54 50.87 -6.82 -28.40
N ALA A 55 51.52 -6.63 -27.25
CA ALA A 55 50.82 -6.36 -25.99
C ALA A 55 49.99 -5.07 -26.06
N LEU A 56 50.53 -3.99 -26.65
CA LEU A 56 49.79 -2.74 -26.86
C LEU A 56 48.56 -2.93 -27.76
N LEU A 57 48.66 -3.74 -28.82
CA LEU A 57 47.52 -4.04 -29.68
C LEU A 57 46.42 -4.79 -28.92
N ALA A 58 46.79 -5.77 -28.10
CA ALA A 58 45.84 -6.51 -27.26
C ALA A 58 45.14 -5.58 -26.24
N LEU A 59 45.88 -4.66 -25.62
CA LEU A 59 45.29 -3.68 -24.70
C LEU A 59 44.35 -2.68 -25.40
N ARG A 60 44.65 -2.28 -26.65
CA ARG A 60 43.74 -1.44 -27.44
C ARG A 60 42.43 -2.16 -27.77
N ARG A 61 42.50 -3.44 -28.15
CA ARG A 61 41.31 -4.27 -28.38
C ARG A 61 40.48 -4.44 -27.12
N LYS A 62 41.15 -4.69 -25.98
CA LYS A 62 40.50 -4.76 -24.67
C LYS A 62 39.75 -3.47 -24.37
N LYS A 63 40.38 -2.31 -24.60
CA LYS A 63 39.76 -1.01 -24.32
C LYS A 63 38.55 -0.74 -25.21
N TYR A 64 38.61 -1.14 -26.48
CA TYR A 64 37.47 -1.07 -27.39
C TYR A 64 36.30 -1.96 -26.91
N GLN A 65 36.59 -3.19 -26.48
CA GLN A 65 35.59 -4.11 -25.93
C GLN A 65 34.96 -3.60 -24.64
N GLU A 66 35.74 -3.03 -23.73
CA GLU A 66 35.22 -2.34 -22.54
C GLU A 66 34.27 -1.20 -22.92
N SER A 67 34.61 -0.40 -23.94
CA SER A 67 33.74 0.69 -24.39
C SER A 67 32.42 0.17 -25.00
N LEU A 68 32.47 -0.98 -25.69
CA LEU A 68 31.27 -1.65 -26.20
C LEU A 68 30.43 -2.23 -25.06
N LEU A 69 31.07 -2.81 -24.03
CA LEU A 69 30.40 -3.32 -22.85
C LEU A 69 29.66 -2.19 -22.12
N ALA A 70 30.32 -1.05 -21.88
CA ALA A 70 29.69 0.12 -21.27
C ALA A 70 28.48 0.65 -22.05
N LYS A 71 28.55 0.66 -23.39
CA LYS A 71 27.39 1.01 -24.24
C LYS A 71 26.27 -0.02 -24.13
N THR A 72 26.62 -1.30 -24.06
CA THR A 72 25.66 -2.40 -23.91
C THR A 72 24.94 -2.31 -22.57
N ASP A 73 25.66 -2.01 -21.49
CA ASP A 73 25.08 -1.83 -20.15
C ASP A 73 24.10 -0.66 -20.11
N ALA A 74 24.45 0.47 -20.74
CA ALA A 74 23.55 1.62 -20.87
C ALA A 74 22.27 1.28 -21.66
N GLN A 75 22.39 0.52 -22.75
CA GLN A 75 21.24 0.05 -23.52
C GLN A 75 20.38 -0.94 -22.73
N LEU A 76 21.00 -1.79 -21.92
CA LEU A 76 20.31 -2.75 -21.08
C LEU A 76 19.49 -2.05 -20.00
N GLU A 77 20.08 -1.04 -19.32
CA GLU A 77 19.37 -0.18 -18.37
C GLU A 77 18.17 0.52 -19.03
N GLN A 78 18.33 1.02 -20.25
CA GLN A 78 17.23 1.63 -21.01
C GLN A 78 16.10 0.63 -21.30
N LEU A 79 16.43 -0.62 -21.69
CA LEU A 79 15.44 -1.67 -21.94
C LEU A 79 14.73 -2.12 -20.66
N GLU A 80 15.42 -2.20 -19.53
CA GLU A 80 14.82 -2.51 -18.25
C GLU A 80 13.84 -1.42 -17.81
N LYS A 81 14.23 -0.15 -17.92
CA LYS A 81 13.34 1.00 -17.67
C LYS A 81 12.11 0.97 -18.57
N LEU A 82 12.30 0.71 -19.86
CA LEU A 82 11.20 0.62 -20.81
C LEU A 82 10.25 -0.54 -20.47
N THR A 83 10.79 -1.71 -20.14
CA THR A 83 9.99 -2.89 -19.77
C THR A 83 9.17 -2.62 -18.51
N ALA A 84 9.79 -2.07 -17.47
CA ALA A 84 9.09 -1.68 -16.24
C ALA A 84 8.00 -0.63 -16.50
N SER A 85 8.26 0.34 -17.38
CA SER A 85 7.28 1.37 -17.75
C SER A 85 6.08 0.78 -18.49
N VAL A 86 6.30 -0.18 -19.38
CA VAL A 86 5.23 -0.88 -20.10
C VAL A 86 4.41 -1.74 -19.15
N GLU A 87 5.06 -2.48 -18.24
CA GLU A 87 4.37 -3.29 -17.23
C GLU A 87 3.52 -2.40 -16.30
N PHE A 88 4.04 -1.23 -15.91
CA PHE A 88 3.26 -0.26 -15.14
C PHE A 88 2.08 0.32 -15.93
N ALA A 89 2.26 0.62 -17.22
CA ALA A 89 1.16 1.09 -18.08
C ALA A 89 0.04 0.05 -18.24
N LEU A 90 0.38 -1.25 -18.25
CA LEU A 90 -0.63 -2.32 -18.22
C LEU A 90 -1.44 -2.30 -16.93
N ILE A 91 -0.78 -2.15 -15.77
CA ILE A 91 -1.48 -2.02 -14.49
C ILE A 91 -2.37 -0.77 -14.48
N GLN A 92 -1.87 0.36 -14.99
CA GLN A 92 -2.65 1.60 -15.08
C GLN A 92 -3.91 1.44 -15.93
N LYS A 93 -3.84 0.70 -17.03
CA LYS A 93 -5.01 0.37 -17.86
C LYS A 93 -6.07 -0.39 -17.04
N ASP A 94 -5.64 -1.39 -16.25
CA ASP A 94 -6.56 -2.19 -15.45
C ASP A 94 -7.19 -1.37 -14.31
N VAL A 95 -6.40 -0.51 -13.66
CA VAL A 95 -6.90 0.45 -12.66
C VAL A 95 -7.93 1.40 -13.27
N LEU A 96 -7.67 1.93 -14.47
CA LEU A 96 -8.60 2.81 -15.17
C LEU A 96 -9.91 2.09 -15.51
N PHE A 97 -9.84 0.83 -15.93
CA PHE A 97 -11.03 0.01 -16.17
C PHE A 97 -11.83 -0.25 -14.89
N GLY A 98 -11.15 -0.51 -13.77
CA GLY A 98 -11.77 -0.63 -12.45
C GLY A 98 -12.47 0.65 -11.99
N LEU A 99 -11.82 1.82 -12.17
CA LEU A 99 -12.42 3.12 -11.89
C LEU A 99 -13.64 3.40 -12.76
N GLN A 100 -13.59 3.04 -14.04
CA GLN A 100 -14.73 3.19 -14.95
C GLN A 100 -15.91 2.32 -14.52
N GLN A 101 -15.67 1.06 -14.13
CA GLN A 101 -16.72 0.19 -13.59
C GLN A 101 -17.29 0.74 -12.28
N GLY A 102 -16.43 1.15 -11.34
CA GLY A 102 -16.86 1.77 -10.08
C GLY A 102 -17.71 3.01 -10.32
N THR A 103 -17.33 3.86 -11.28
CA THR A 103 -18.10 5.04 -11.66
C THR A 103 -19.46 4.67 -12.26
N ASN A 104 -19.55 3.61 -13.06
CA ASN A 104 -20.81 3.14 -13.61
C ASN A 104 -21.73 2.60 -12.51
N VAL A 105 -21.21 1.79 -11.58
CA VAL A 105 -21.98 1.29 -10.43
C VAL A 105 -22.45 2.45 -9.54
N LEU A 106 -21.60 3.45 -9.29
CA LEU A 106 -22.01 4.64 -8.54
C LEU A 106 -23.13 5.42 -9.25
N LYS A 107 -23.11 5.50 -10.58
CA LYS A 107 -24.20 6.12 -11.36
C LYS A 107 -25.49 5.33 -11.25
N GLU A 108 -25.43 4.00 -11.29
CA GLU A 108 -26.60 3.13 -11.10
C GLU A 108 -27.18 3.31 -9.69
N ILE A 109 -26.35 3.27 -8.65
CA ILE A 109 -26.78 3.53 -7.26
C ILE A 109 -27.37 4.94 -7.13
N GLN A 110 -26.75 5.95 -7.72
CA GLN A 110 -27.28 7.31 -7.69
C GLN A 110 -28.64 7.42 -8.39
N ALA A 111 -28.84 6.68 -9.49
CA ALA A 111 -30.13 6.63 -10.17
C ALA A 111 -31.19 5.91 -9.34
N GLU A 112 -30.85 4.79 -8.67
CA GLU A 112 -31.74 4.07 -7.76
C GLU A 112 -32.12 4.89 -6.52
N MET A 113 -31.19 5.69 -5.97
CA MET A 113 -31.45 6.62 -4.87
C MET A 113 -32.26 7.86 -5.30
N GLY A 114 -32.71 7.93 -6.56
CA GLY A 114 -33.58 8.98 -7.08
C GLY A 114 -32.84 10.22 -7.60
N GLY A 115 -31.54 10.12 -7.86
CA GLY A 115 -30.76 11.13 -8.55
C GLY A 115 -30.68 12.46 -7.80
N ILE A 116 -30.56 13.55 -8.56
CA ILE A 116 -30.56 14.92 -8.01
C ILE A 116 -31.98 15.30 -7.56
N GLU A 117 -33.01 14.84 -8.26
CA GLU A 117 -34.41 15.18 -7.97
C GLU A 117 -34.85 14.71 -6.58
N ASN A 118 -34.46 13.51 -6.15
CA ASN A 118 -34.80 13.02 -4.81
C ASN A 118 -34.00 13.72 -3.70
N VAL A 119 -32.77 14.16 -4.00
CA VAL A 119 -31.99 15.00 -3.08
C VAL A 119 -32.63 16.38 -2.95
N GLU A 120 -33.05 17.00 -4.06
CA GLU A 120 -33.77 18.28 -4.06
C GLU A 120 -35.11 18.17 -3.31
N LYS A 121 -35.85 17.07 -3.52
CA LYS A 121 -37.10 16.80 -2.80
C LYS A 121 -36.87 16.62 -1.29
N LEU A 122 -35.86 15.83 -0.88
CA LEU A 122 -35.49 15.67 0.53
C LEU A 122 -35.08 16.99 1.18
N MET A 123 -34.33 17.85 0.47
CA MET A 123 -33.96 19.17 0.97
C MET A 123 -35.19 20.08 1.11
N GLY A 124 -36.14 20.03 0.16
CA GLY A 124 -37.42 20.73 0.24
C GLY A 124 -38.26 20.27 1.44
N GLU A 125 -38.47 18.96 1.58
CA GLU A 125 -39.23 18.38 2.70
C GLU A 125 -38.58 18.69 4.07
N THR A 126 -37.25 18.73 4.14
CA THR A 126 -36.53 19.09 5.36
C THR A 126 -36.68 20.58 5.69
N ALA A 127 -36.62 21.46 4.68
CA ALA A 127 -36.84 22.89 4.87
C ALA A 127 -38.27 23.20 5.31
N GLU A 128 -39.26 22.52 4.72
CA GLU A 128 -40.67 22.61 5.12
C GLU A 128 -40.89 22.09 6.54
N ALA A 129 -40.27 20.96 6.92
CA ALA A 129 -40.36 20.43 8.28
C ALA A 129 -39.75 21.38 9.32
N ILE A 130 -38.62 22.03 9.00
CA ILE A 130 -38.01 23.06 9.87
C ILE A 130 -38.93 24.28 9.99
N ALA A 131 -39.52 24.75 8.90
CA ALA A 131 -40.45 25.87 8.93
C ALA A 131 -41.70 25.54 9.76
N TYR A 132 -42.26 24.34 9.60
CA TYR A 132 -43.38 23.86 10.42
C TYR A 132 -43.00 23.75 11.90
N GLN A 133 -41.81 23.22 12.20
CA GLN A 133 -41.31 23.18 13.58
C GLN A 133 -41.17 24.58 14.17
N GLN A 134 -40.68 25.55 13.41
CA GLN A 134 -40.58 26.94 13.84
C GLN A 134 -41.95 27.56 14.08
N GLU A 135 -42.92 27.33 13.18
CA GLU A 135 -44.30 27.80 13.35
C GLU A 135 -44.96 27.17 14.59
N VAL A 136 -44.77 25.86 14.81
CA VAL A 136 -45.25 25.19 16.03
C VAL A 136 -44.57 25.75 17.27
N SER A 137 -43.26 25.99 17.21
CA SER A 137 -42.50 26.60 18.31
C SER A 137 -42.97 28.02 18.61
N GLU A 138 -43.31 28.81 17.59
CA GLU A 138 -43.84 30.17 17.73
C GLU A 138 -45.28 30.17 18.27
N ILE A 139 -46.12 29.23 17.85
CA ILE A 139 -47.49 29.06 18.40
C ILE A 139 -47.44 28.63 19.87
N ILE A 140 -46.51 27.74 20.23
CA ILE A 140 -46.32 27.30 21.61
C ILE A 140 -45.75 28.45 22.44
N GLY A 141 -44.68 29.10 22.00
CA GLY A 141 -44.08 30.26 22.70
C GLY A 141 -45.01 31.46 22.81
N GLY A 142 -45.85 31.70 21.79
CA GLY A 142 -46.85 32.78 21.82
C GLY A 142 -48.10 32.51 22.66
N ARG A 143 -48.31 31.25 23.11
CA ARG A 143 -49.40 30.86 24.01
C ARG A 143 -49.00 30.68 25.47
N ILE A 144 -47.70 30.58 25.74
CA ILE A 144 -47.15 30.49 27.09
C ILE A 144 -47.15 31.91 27.69
N SER A 145 -47.70 32.05 28.90
CA SER A 145 -47.62 33.31 29.65
C SER A 145 -46.23 33.49 30.26
N VAL A 146 -45.83 34.74 30.54
CA VAL A 146 -44.51 35.04 31.15
C VAL A 146 -44.28 34.27 32.46
N GLN A 147 -45.35 33.99 33.23
CA GLN A 147 -45.24 33.19 34.45
C GLN A 147 -45.00 31.69 34.16
N GLU A 148 -45.65 31.13 33.14
CA GLU A 148 -45.44 29.74 32.74
C GLU A 148 -44.05 29.56 32.10
N GLU A 149 -43.51 30.58 31.45
CA GLU A 149 -42.13 30.59 30.93
C GLU A 149 -41.10 30.56 32.07
N GLU A 150 -41.32 31.36 33.13
CA GLU A 150 -40.49 31.36 34.35
C GLU A 150 -40.55 30.00 35.08
N GLU A 151 -41.73 29.38 35.19
CA GLU A 151 -41.88 28.03 35.76
C GLU A 151 -41.12 26.96 34.94
N VAL A 152 -41.15 27.06 33.61
CA VAL A 152 -40.41 26.14 32.71
C VAL A 152 -38.90 26.34 32.83
N GLU A 153 -38.42 27.58 32.93
CA GLU A 153 -37.00 27.89 33.16
C GLU A 153 -36.51 27.33 34.51
N ASP A 154 -37.32 27.45 35.56
CA ASP A 154 -37.03 26.89 36.88
C ASP A 154 -36.99 25.36 36.86
N GLU A 155 -37.92 24.69 36.17
CA GLU A 155 -37.91 23.24 35.98
C GLU A 155 -36.68 22.77 35.18
N LEU A 156 -36.29 23.52 34.13
CA LEU A 156 -35.09 23.23 33.36
C LEU A 156 -33.82 23.34 34.22
N ALA A 157 -33.70 24.41 35.01
CA ALA A 157 -32.57 24.60 35.93
C ALA A 157 -32.49 23.48 36.98
N ALA A 158 -33.64 22.99 37.48
CA ALA A 158 -33.68 21.86 38.40
C ALA A 158 -33.18 20.56 37.73
N LEU A 159 -33.59 20.28 36.50
CA LEU A 159 -33.14 19.12 35.73
C LEU A 159 -31.64 19.19 35.40
N GLU A 160 -31.13 20.35 35.01
CA GLU A 160 -29.70 20.58 34.78
C GLU A 160 -28.89 20.34 36.06
N ALA A 161 -29.37 20.83 37.21
CA ALA A 161 -28.72 20.57 38.49
C ALA A 161 -28.74 19.09 38.89
N GLU A 162 -29.81 18.35 38.56
CA GLU A 162 -29.84 16.89 38.75
C GLU A 162 -28.87 16.14 37.84
N VAL A 163 -28.78 16.51 36.56
CA VAL A 163 -27.84 15.93 35.61
C VAL A 163 -26.40 16.23 36.05
N ALA A 164 -26.09 17.48 36.40
CA ALA A 164 -24.79 17.87 36.91
C ALA A 164 -24.42 17.16 38.23
N LYS A 165 -25.40 16.94 39.14
CA LYS A 165 -25.20 16.12 40.34
C LYS A 165 -24.92 14.65 40.01
N LYS A 166 -25.59 14.08 39.01
CA LYS A 166 -25.34 12.71 38.54
C LYS A 166 -23.96 12.59 37.89
N GLU A 167 -23.55 13.56 37.06
CA GLU A 167 -22.21 13.60 36.46
C GLU A 167 -21.11 13.82 37.52
N ALA A 168 -21.35 14.68 38.52
CA ALA A 168 -20.44 14.88 39.65
C ALA A 168 -20.38 13.65 40.59
N ALA A 169 -21.47 12.88 40.72
CA ALA A 169 -21.48 11.62 41.45
C ALA A 169 -20.68 10.53 40.74
N VAL A 170 -20.67 10.50 39.39
CA VAL A 170 -19.80 9.63 38.60
C VAL A 170 -18.31 10.00 38.78
N GLN A 171 -17.99 11.29 38.97
CA GLN A 171 -16.62 11.73 39.28
C GLN A 171 -16.19 11.51 40.75
N ARG A 172 -17.11 11.20 41.67
CA ARG A 172 -16.84 10.92 43.10
C ARG A 172 -16.93 9.43 43.46
N LEU A 173 -16.55 8.54 42.55
CA LEU A 173 -16.21 7.18 42.94
C LEU A 173 -14.84 7.19 43.64
N PRO A 174 -14.69 6.67 44.88
CA PRO A 174 -13.41 6.69 45.57
C PRO A 174 -12.37 5.87 44.80
N SER A 175 -11.17 6.43 44.65
CA SER A 175 -10.01 5.73 44.07
C SER A 175 -9.76 4.43 44.84
N VAL A 176 -9.70 3.32 44.12
CA VAL A 176 -9.31 2.02 44.68
C VAL A 176 -7.92 2.17 45.32
N PRO A 177 -7.65 1.64 46.53
CA PRO A 177 -6.36 1.85 47.20
C PRO A 177 -5.21 1.21 46.42
N ASP A 178 -4.21 2.01 46.02
CA ASP A 178 -2.90 1.55 45.56
C ASP A 178 -2.13 0.88 46.70
N THR A 179 -2.48 -0.38 46.99
CA THR A 179 -1.68 -1.21 47.90
C THR A 179 -0.54 -1.81 47.09
N GLN A 180 0.63 -1.16 47.12
CA GLN A 180 1.86 -1.72 46.57
C GLN A 180 2.18 -3.03 47.30
N LEU A 181 2.05 -4.16 46.58
CA LEU A 181 2.51 -5.46 47.05
C LEU A 181 4.05 -5.43 47.18
N PRO A 182 4.64 -6.02 48.24
CA PRO A 182 6.07 -5.95 48.48
C PRO A 182 6.86 -6.66 47.37
N VAL A 183 7.76 -5.93 46.73
CA VAL A 183 8.73 -6.48 45.76
C VAL A 183 9.73 -7.35 46.53
N GLN A 184 9.59 -8.67 46.43
CA GLN A 184 10.66 -9.59 46.81
C GLN A 184 11.81 -9.46 45.81
N LYS A 185 12.94 -8.93 46.29
CA LYS A 185 14.24 -9.04 45.63
C LYS A 185 14.65 -10.51 45.65
N VAL A 186 14.69 -11.14 44.48
CA VAL A 186 15.46 -12.37 44.28
C VAL A 186 16.45 -12.13 43.15
N ALA A 187 17.68 -12.52 43.45
CA ALA A 187 18.92 -12.19 42.78
C ALA A 187 19.00 -12.58 41.30
N GLU A 188 19.86 -11.84 40.60
CA GLU A 188 20.49 -12.22 39.34
C GLU A 188 21.06 -13.63 39.40
N GLU A 189 20.55 -14.55 38.58
CA GLU A 189 21.31 -15.74 38.18
C GLU A 189 20.88 -16.21 36.77
N GLU A 190 21.82 -16.05 35.84
CA GLU A 190 22.10 -16.87 34.66
C GLU A 190 20.99 -17.11 33.60
N ARG A 191 21.13 -16.37 32.50
CA ARG A 191 20.52 -16.69 31.20
C ARG A 191 21.11 -17.98 30.63
N HIS A 192 20.36 -19.07 30.68
CA HIS A 192 20.50 -20.19 29.76
C HIS A 192 19.24 -20.37 28.91
N PRO A 193 19.31 -20.35 27.57
CA PRO A 193 18.15 -20.58 26.72
C PRO A 193 17.81 -22.08 26.65
N ARG A 194 16.61 -22.47 27.09
CA ARG A 194 16.10 -23.84 26.90
C ARG A 194 15.42 -24.01 25.53
N PRO A 195 15.65 -25.12 24.81
CA PRO A 195 15.10 -25.39 23.49
C PRO A 195 13.76 -26.13 23.58
N ALA A 196 12.69 -25.59 23.01
CA ALA A 196 11.37 -26.24 23.02
C ALA A 196 10.63 -26.21 21.66
N ALA A 197 11.35 -26.13 20.54
CA ALA A 197 10.72 -26.13 19.20
C ALA A 197 10.95 -27.41 18.36
N LYS A 198 11.68 -28.42 18.87
CA LYS A 198 12.04 -29.62 18.07
C LYS A 198 11.23 -30.89 18.34
N LYS A 199 10.33 -30.92 19.33
CA LYS A 199 9.53 -32.13 19.63
C LYS A 199 8.25 -32.28 18.80
N ALA A 200 7.70 -31.21 18.25
CA ALA A 200 6.44 -31.27 17.47
C ALA A 200 6.62 -31.81 16.03
N GLN A 201 7.85 -31.88 15.50
CA GLN A 201 8.10 -32.37 14.13
C GLN A 201 8.48 -33.86 14.07
N ALA A 202 9.01 -34.44 15.15
CA ALA A 202 9.40 -35.85 15.19
C ALA A 202 8.20 -36.80 15.30
N GLU A 203 7.11 -36.40 15.96
CA GLU A 203 5.91 -37.24 16.08
C GLU A 203 5.06 -37.28 14.80
N ARG A 204 5.20 -36.28 13.92
CA ARG A 204 4.44 -36.22 12.66
C ARG A 204 5.07 -37.04 11.53
N GLN A 205 6.37 -37.36 11.62
CA GLN A 205 7.08 -38.18 10.63
C GLN A 205 7.10 -39.68 11.00
N ALA A 206 6.82 -40.06 12.24
CA ALA A 206 6.73 -41.46 12.66
C ALA A 206 5.37 -42.13 12.41
N MET A 207 4.34 -41.37 11.98
CA MET A 207 2.99 -41.89 11.73
C MET A 207 2.69 -42.11 10.22
N LEU A 208 3.66 -41.88 9.33
CA LEU A 208 3.52 -41.98 7.88
C LEU A 208 4.57 -42.89 7.21
N ALA A 209 5.22 -43.77 7.99
CA ALA A 209 6.09 -44.83 7.50
C ALA A 209 5.49 -46.21 7.84
#